data_AF-A0A3D4PUI5-F1
#
_entry.id   AF-A0A3D4PUI5-F1
#
_cell.length_a   1.000
_cell.length_b   1.000
_cell.length_c   1.000
_cell.angle_alpha   90.00
_cell.angle_beta   90.00
_cell.angle_gamma   90.00
#
_symmetry.space_group_name_H-M   'P 1'
#
loop_
_entity.id
_entity.type
_entity.pdbx_description
1 polymer ?
#
loop_
_entity_poly.entity_id
_entity_poly.type
_entity_poly.pdbx_seq_one_letter_code
_entity_poly.pdbx_strand_id
1 'polypeptide(L)'
;MADDQMSGSEMRQRLSWGVGIAIGMGVGVAMGSALDNMAVGIGIGVAIGVVFAIAVGSIGRRRKQHPSQQESDGGGAPSDDPPSLG
;
A
#
# COMPACT_ATOMS: atom_id res chain seq x y z
N MET A 1 3.79 -25.43 -3.45
CA MET A 1 2.63 -24.66 -3.91
C MET A 1 2.24 -23.70 -2.79
N ALA A 2 2.87 -22.53 -2.75
CA ALA A 2 2.50 -21.45 -1.81
C ALA A 2 2.59 -20.07 -2.50
N ASP A 3 2.45 -20.06 -3.83
CA ASP A 3 2.53 -18.88 -4.68
C ASP A 3 1.13 -18.42 -5.11
N ASP A 4 0.17 -18.50 -4.18
CA ASP A 4 -1.18 -18.00 -4.41
C ASP A 4 -1.27 -16.52 -4.01
N GLN A 5 -0.99 -15.66 -4.99
CA GLN A 5 -1.73 -14.43 -5.25
C GLN A 5 -1.81 -13.40 -4.12
N MET A 6 -0.73 -12.63 -3.92
CA MET A 6 -0.86 -11.33 -3.27
C MET A 6 -1.41 -10.32 -4.29
N SER A 7 -2.74 -10.22 -4.35
CA SER A 7 -3.47 -9.30 -5.23
C SER A 7 -3.04 -7.84 -4.99
N GLY A 8 -2.88 -7.05 -6.05
CA GLY A 8 -2.42 -5.64 -5.97
C GLY A 8 -3.30 -4.72 -5.12
N SER A 9 -4.53 -5.12 -4.81
CA SER A 9 -5.41 -4.44 -3.84
C SER A 9 -4.96 -4.65 -2.39
N GLU A 10 -4.46 -5.84 -2.07
CA GLU A 10 -3.99 -6.22 -0.74
C GLU A 10 -2.67 -5.54 -0.40
N MET A 11 -1.77 -5.43 -1.39
CA MET A 11 -0.49 -4.75 -1.23
C MET A 11 -0.68 -3.24 -0.96
N ARG A 12 -1.64 -2.61 -1.65
CA ARG A 12 -2.03 -1.21 -1.42
C ARG A 12 -2.73 -1.03 -0.08
N GLN A 13 -3.55 -1.98 0.34
CA GLN A 13 -4.21 -1.97 1.65
C GLN A 13 -3.18 -2.09 2.78
N ARG A 14 -2.19 -2.97 2.62
CA ARG A 14 -1.05 -3.11 3.53
C ARG A 14 -0.21 -1.84 3.60
N LEU A 15 0.05 -1.21 2.46
CA LEU A 15 0.79 0.06 2.40
C LEU A 15 0.02 1.19 3.09
N SER A 16 -1.29 1.30 2.87
CA SER A 16 -2.11 2.36 3.49
C SER A 16 -2.26 2.16 5.00
N TRP A 17 -2.36 0.92 5.47
CA TRP A 17 -2.27 0.60 6.89
C TRP A 17 -0.89 0.91 7.48
N GLY A 18 0.19 0.51 6.79
CA GLY A 18 1.56 0.77 7.24
C GLY A 18 1.89 2.25 7.37
N VAL A 19 1.46 3.06 6.40
CA VAL A 19 1.64 4.52 6.40
C VAL A 19 0.87 5.17 7.56
N GLY A 20 -0.38 4.78 7.81
CA GLY A 20 -1.17 5.34 8.90
C GLY A 20 -0.57 5.04 10.28
N ILE A 21 -0.10 3.82 10.50
CA ILE A 21 0.58 3.43 11.76
C ILE A 21 1.92 4.14 11.90
N ALA A 22 2.72 4.25 10.84
CA ALA A 22 4.02 4.93 10.88
C ALA A 22 3.87 6.42 11.24
N ILE A 23 2.90 7.11 10.63
CA ILE A 23 2.61 8.52 10.93
C ILE A 23 2.07 8.66 12.36
N GLY A 24 1.10 7.83 12.75
CA GLY A 24 0.52 7.85 14.09
C GLY A 24 1.56 7.63 15.20
N MET A 25 2.48 6.68 15.00
CA MET A 25 3.56 6.42 15.96
C MET A 25 4.61 7.53 15.98
N GLY A 26 5.02 8.07 14.83
CA GLY A 26 5.96 9.19 14.79
C GLY A 26 5.43 10.41 15.55
N VAL A 27 4.16 10.77 15.32
CA VAL A 27 3.50 11.89 16.01
C VAL A 27 3.26 11.57 17.48
N GLY A 28 2.77 10.37 17.80
CA GLY A 28 2.49 9.96 19.17
C GLY A 28 3.71 9.91 20.07
N VAL A 29 4.83 9.39 19.56
CA VAL A 29 6.10 9.34 20.29
C VAL A 29 6.67 10.75 20.49
N ALA A 30 6.63 11.60 19.46
CA ALA A 30 7.06 13.00 19.58
C ALA A 30 6.21 13.75 20.63
N MET A 31 4.89 13.60 20.60
CA MET A 31 3.99 14.24 21.56
C MET A 31 4.16 13.67 22.97
N GLY A 32 4.32 12.35 23.11
CA GLY A 32 4.60 11.70 24.39
C GLY A 32 5.90 12.17 25.01
N SER A 33 6.93 12.42 24.19
CA SER A 33 8.20 13.00 24.64
C SER A 33 8.07 14.46 25.07
N ALA A 34 7.26 15.25 24.37
CA ALA A 34 7.01 16.64 24.73
C ALA A 34 6.16 16.81 26.00
N LEU A 35 5.27 15.85 26.28
CA LEU A 35 4.38 15.88 27.44
C LEU A 35 4.96 15.14 28.66
N ASP A 36 6.16 14.58 28.54
CA ASP A 36 6.78 13.68 29.54
C ASP A 36 5.85 12.51 29.95
N ASN A 37 4.92 12.14 29.07
CA ASN A 37 3.90 11.15 29.34
C ASN A 37 3.65 10.27 28.11
N MET A 38 4.38 9.15 28.07
CA MET A 38 4.29 8.19 26.97
C MET A 38 2.93 7.51 26.89
N ALA A 39 2.22 7.31 28.01
CA ALA A 39 0.89 6.72 27.99
C ALA A 39 -0.10 7.59 27.21
N VAL A 40 -0.03 8.91 27.44
CA VAL A 40 -0.85 9.89 26.71
C VAL A 40 -0.42 10.00 25.24
N GLY A 41 0.88 10.11 24.98
CA GLY A 41 1.42 10.20 23.62
C GLY A 41 1.07 9.00 22.74
N ILE A 42 1.24 7.78 23.26
CA ILE A 42 0.88 6.55 22.55
C ILE A 42 -0.64 6.45 22.36
N GLY A 43 -1.43 6.77 23.39
CA GLY A 43 -2.90 6.76 23.28
C GLY A 43 -3.41 7.68 22.17
N ILE A 44 -2.91 8.90 22.12
CA ILE A 44 -3.25 9.89 21.08
C ILE A 44 -2.70 9.45 19.70
N GLY A 45 -1.44 9.03 19.64
CA GLY A 45 -0.80 8.60 18.40
C GLY A 45 -1.47 7.42 17.73
N VAL A 46 -1.87 6.40 18.50
CA VAL A 46 -2.61 5.24 18.00
C VAL A 46 -3.99 5.65 17.51
N ALA A 47 -4.72 6.49 18.26
CA ALA A 47 -6.03 6.98 17.85
C ALA A 47 -5.96 7.73 16.51
N ILE A 48 -5.01 8.65 16.36
CA ILE A 48 -4.81 9.41 15.12
C ILE A 48 -4.35 8.48 13.98
N GLY A 49 -3.39 7.59 14.23
CA GLY A 49 -2.85 6.67 13.23
C GLY A 49 -3.91 5.72 12.66
N VAL A 50 -4.80 5.20 13.51
CA VAL A 50 -5.92 4.34 13.08
C VAL A 50 -6.93 5.14 12.24
N VAL A 51 -7.32 6.34 12.67
CA VAL A 51 -8.23 7.21 11.90
C VAL A 51 -7.64 7.54 10.53
N PHE A 52 -6.34 7.88 10.47
CA PHE A 52 -5.65 8.16 9.21
C PHE A 52 -5.50 6.92 8.32
N ALA A 53 -5.16 5.75 8.89
CA ALA A 53 -5.09 4.49 8.14
C ALA A 53 -6.43 4.17 7.46
N ILE A 54 -7.53 4.32 8.19
CA ILE A 54 -8.89 4.10 7.67
C ILE A 54 -9.25 5.15 6.62
N ALA A 55 -8.97 6.44 6.89
CA ALA A 55 -9.29 7.53 5.97
C ALA A 55 -8.51 7.43 4.65
N VAL A 56 -7.20 7.19 4.71
CA VAL A 56 -6.31 7.07 3.54
C VAL A 56 -6.62 5.80 2.75
N GLY A 57 -6.87 4.66 3.42
CA GLY A 57 -7.32 3.43 2.78
C GLY A 57 -8.70 3.57 2.10
N SER A 58 -9.52 4.52 2.55
CA SER A 58 -10.82 4.84 1.94
C SER A 58 -10.69 5.79 0.73
N ILE A 59 -9.75 6.74 0.79
CA ILE A 59 -9.51 7.74 -0.25
C ILE A 59 -8.82 7.14 -1.49
N GLY A 60 -8.02 6.09 -1.32
CA GLY A 60 -7.35 5.38 -2.43
C GLY A 60 -8.30 4.69 -3.42
N ARG A 61 -9.60 4.55 -3.10
CA ARG A 61 -10.58 3.88 -3.97
C ARG A 61 -11.14 4.75 -5.10
N ARG A 62 -10.87 6.06 -5.16
CA ARG A 62 -11.47 6.96 -6.17
C ARG A 62 -10.54 7.47 -7.28
N ARG A 63 -9.29 7.01 -7.39
CA ARG A 63 -8.44 7.40 -8.54
C ARG A 63 -7.73 6.19 -9.14
N LYS A 64 -8.21 5.82 -10.33
CA LYS A 64 -7.56 4.99 -11.36
C LYS A 64 -7.40 3.51 -11.03
N GLN A 65 -8.38 2.73 -11.47
CA GLN A 65 -8.11 1.46 -12.15
C GLN A 65 -8.71 1.55 -13.56
N HIS A 66 -8.10 2.40 -14.37
CA HIS A 66 -7.94 2.11 -15.78
C HIS A 66 -6.69 1.23 -15.83
N PRO A 67 -6.78 -0.05 -16.22
CA PRO A 67 -5.63 -0.96 -16.30
C PRO A 67 -4.82 -0.57 -17.53
N SER A 68 -4.07 0.53 -17.44
CA SER A 68 -3.00 0.83 -18.38
C SER A 68 -1.81 0.00 -17.95
N GLN A 69 -1.70 -1.15 -18.60
CA GLN A 69 -0.54 -2.01 -18.68
C GLN A 69 0.72 -1.14 -18.77
N GLN A 70 1.50 -1.09 -17.69
CA GLN A 70 2.89 -0.69 -17.77
C GLN A 70 3.65 -1.90 -18.29
N GLU A 71 3.59 -2.06 -19.61
CA GLU A 71 4.61 -2.73 -20.39
C GLU A 71 5.93 -1.98 -20.20
N SER A 72 6.83 -2.61 -19.47
CA SER A 72 8.28 -2.48 -19.64
C SER A 72 8.92 -3.62 -18.87
N ASP A 73 9.06 -4.75 -19.55
CA ASP A 73 10.38 -5.36 -19.60
C ASP A 73 10.53 -6.06 -20.96
N GLY A 74 11.54 -5.62 -21.70
CA GLY A 74 11.83 -6.11 -23.04
C GLY A 74 12.54 -7.46 -22.98
N GLY A 75 12.35 -8.26 -24.03
CA GLY A 75 13.27 -9.35 -24.35
C GLY A 75 12.58 -10.67 -24.68
N GLY A 76 11.98 -10.77 -25.86
CA GLY A 76 11.59 -12.04 -26.46
C GLY A 76 11.27 -11.81 -27.93
N ALA A 77 12.17 -12.28 -28.80
CA ALA A 77 12.16 -12.05 -30.24
C ALA A 77 10.83 -12.38 -30.94
N PRO A 78 10.49 -11.72 -32.05
CA PRO A 78 9.41 -12.19 -32.92
C PRO A 78 9.80 -13.56 -33.47
N SER A 79 9.15 -14.63 -32.98
CA SER A 79 9.17 -15.91 -33.67
C SER A 79 8.23 -15.81 -34.86
N ASP A 80 8.79 -15.34 -35.98
CA ASP A 80 8.27 -15.59 -37.32
C ASP A 80 8.25 -17.11 -37.55
N ASP A 81 7.08 -17.74 -37.41
CA ASP A 81 6.82 -19.08 -37.94
C ASP A 81 5.41 -19.14 -38.55
N PRO A 82 5.23 -18.90 -39.88
CA PRO A 82 4.10 -19.42 -40.62
C PRO A 82 4.55 -20.65 -41.44
N PRO A 83 4.05 -21.85 -41.14
CA PRO A 83 3.16 -22.56 -42.09
C PRO A 83 2.17 -23.53 -41.35
N SER A 84 1.14 -24.15 -41.92
CA SER A 84 0.88 -24.67 -43.26
C SER A 84 -0.64 -24.83 -43.48
N LEU A 85 -1.12 -24.56 -44.69
CA LEU A 85 -2.47 -24.91 -45.15
C LEU A 85 -2.75 -26.41 -44.93
N GLY A 86 -3.90 -26.71 -44.33
CA GLY A 86 -4.58 -28.01 -44.41
C GLY A 86 -5.94 -27.82 -45.05
#